data_AF-A0A1I0MXT5-F1
#
_entry.id   AF-A0A1I0MXT5-F1
#
_cell.length_a   1.000
_cell.length_b   1.000
_cell.length_c   1.000
_cell.angle_alpha   90.00
_cell.angle_beta   90.00
_cell.angle_gamma   90.00
#
_symmetry.space_group_name_H-M   'P 1'
#
loop_
_entity.id
_entity.type
_entity.pdbx_description
1 polymer ?
#
loop_
_entity_poly.entity_id
_entity_poly.type
_entity_poly.pdbx_seq_one_letter_code
_entity_poly.pdbx_strand_id
1 'polypeptide(L)'
;MTKIRNHIVVPIALSIMLIISSWNNGLDSVVGPIPQRPSYDNPSMWYIQSRGGEADLFYIISTETGDHMMGGDTCHLADIYNMELRKPMQKEMTAVDSFYSDKLNYFSPYYRQVSMDSWADSEKAFARLPITVSDVKRSWQYYLEHFNQGRPFIIAGFSQGALAALEIVKHMPDSVMKRMVAAYVIGYKVGQEDLDSFPNIRLAQGATDTGVTISFNSVKSPESILYISKNTKACINPVNWRTDSVSTPFVLYGRKKNDTLSVHCDPKSRHIIVEGYQQKNIMPIIGCKGNYHDMELKFYYPYIRRNMADRVAAFMKRE
;
A
#
# COMPACT_ATOMS: atom_id res chain seq x y z
N MET A 1 3.63 -35.80 -80.84
CA MET A 1 3.92 -34.36 -80.95
C MET A 1 2.70 -33.57 -80.49
N THR A 2 2.94 -32.44 -79.84
CA THR A 2 2.01 -31.31 -79.59
C THR A 2 1.11 -31.31 -78.34
N LYS A 3 1.65 -30.64 -77.31
CA LYS A 3 1.04 -29.57 -76.46
C LYS A 3 -0.22 -29.90 -75.64
N ILE A 4 0.02 -30.24 -74.37
CA ILE A 4 -0.93 -30.00 -73.28
C ILE A 4 -0.84 -28.50 -72.92
N ARG A 5 -1.99 -27.83 -72.93
CA ARG A 5 -2.16 -26.39 -72.63
C ARG A 5 -2.05 -26.16 -71.13
N ASN A 6 -1.08 -25.34 -70.71
CA ASN A 6 -0.99 -24.80 -69.36
C ASN A 6 -2.11 -23.76 -69.13
N HIS A 7 -3.00 -24.04 -68.18
CA HIS A 7 -3.77 -23.01 -67.50
C HIS A 7 -3.12 -22.76 -66.14
N ILE A 8 -2.37 -21.66 -66.05
CA ILE A 8 -1.89 -21.12 -64.78
C ILE A 8 -3.08 -20.41 -64.14
N VAL A 9 -3.69 -21.05 -63.14
CA VAL A 9 -4.53 -20.36 -62.15
C VAL A 9 -3.57 -19.90 -61.06
N VAL A 10 -3.42 -18.59 -60.89
CA VAL A 10 -2.70 -18.00 -59.75
C VAL A 10 -3.65 -18.02 -58.55
N PRO A 11 -3.37 -18.77 -57.47
CA PRO A 11 -4.02 -18.48 -56.21
C PRO A 11 -3.27 -17.31 -55.57
N ILE A 12 -3.96 -16.18 -55.43
CA ILE A 12 -3.52 -15.06 -54.60
C ILE A 12 -3.47 -15.58 -53.17
N ALA A 13 -2.26 -15.88 -52.70
CA ALA A 13 -2.00 -16.07 -51.28
C ALA A 13 -2.14 -14.71 -50.58
N LEU A 14 -3.34 -14.43 -50.06
CA LEU A 14 -3.56 -13.37 -49.08
C LEU A 14 -3.06 -13.89 -47.74
N SER A 15 -1.77 -13.65 -47.50
CA SER A 15 -1.11 -13.74 -46.20
C SER A 15 -1.78 -12.77 -45.23
N ILE A 16 -2.67 -13.27 -44.39
CA ILE A 16 -3.09 -12.60 -43.15
C ILE A 16 -1.92 -12.74 -42.17
N MET A 17 -0.99 -11.79 -42.22
CA MET A 17 -0.01 -11.59 -41.16
C MET A 17 -0.29 -10.27 -40.44
N LEU A 18 -0.74 -10.42 -39.20
CA LEU A 18 -0.35 -9.62 -38.04
C LEU A 18 -0.42 -8.09 -38.16
N ILE A 19 -1.58 -7.55 -37.73
CA ILE A 19 -1.62 -6.23 -37.09
C ILE A 19 -1.81 -6.47 -35.58
N ILE A 20 -0.72 -6.83 -34.90
CA ILE A 20 -0.59 -6.74 -33.44
C ILE A 20 0.80 -6.16 -33.16
N SER A 21 1.00 -4.88 -33.45
CA SER A 21 2.26 -4.21 -33.08
C SER A 21 2.11 -2.72 -32.74
N SER A 22 0.91 -2.14 -32.82
CA SER A 22 0.71 -0.71 -32.56
C SER A 22 0.16 -0.36 -31.17
N TRP A 23 -0.18 -1.35 -30.32
CA TRP A 23 -0.63 -1.10 -28.94
C TRP A 23 0.45 -1.27 -27.87
N ASN A 24 1.54 -2.01 -28.13
CA ASN A 24 2.61 -2.19 -27.13
C ASN A 24 3.50 -0.94 -26.95
N ASN A 25 3.74 -0.17 -28.03
CA ASN A 25 4.67 0.96 -27.97
C ASN A 25 4.20 2.10 -27.04
N GLY A 26 2.90 2.25 -26.82
CA GLY A 26 2.36 3.27 -25.91
C GLY A 26 2.59 2.93 -24.43
N LEU A 27 2.35 1.68 -24.04
CA LEU A 27 2.50 1.21 -22.66
C LEU A 27 3.98 1.16 -22.24
N ASP A 28 4.87 0.70 -23.12
CA ASP A 28 6.30 0.63 -22.83
C ASP A 28 6.89 2.03 -22.55
N SER A 29 6.43 3.05 -23.29
CA SER A 29 6.84 4.44 -23.06
C SER A 29 6.32 5.02 -21.73
N VAL A 30 5.15 4.58 -21.26
CA VAL A 30 4.56 5.05 -20.00
C VAL A 30 5.24 4.37 -18.80
N VAL A 31 5.62 3.10 -18.90
CA VAL A 31 6.30 2.41 -17.79
C VAL A 31 7.75 2.85 -17.66
N GLY A 32 8.44 3.08 -18.79
CA GLY A 32 9.86 3.39 -18.82
C GLY A 32 10.75 2.16 -18.55
N PRO A 33 12.07 2.34 -18.40
CA PRO A 33 12.97 1.25 -18.06
C PRO A 33 12.60 0.62 -16.71
N ILE A 34 12.74 -0.70 -16.62
CA ILE A 34 12.36 -1.48 -15.43
C ILE A 34 13.64 -1.98 -14.73
N PRO A 35 13.91 -1.58 -13.48
CA PRO A 35 15.06 -2.08 -12.72
C PRO A 35 14.97 -3.58 -12.46
N GLN A 36 16.12 -4.17 -12.10
CA GLN A 36 16.21 -5.59 -11.77
C GLN A 36 15.19 -5.97 -10.68
N ARG A 37 14.53 -7.10 -10.90
CA ARG A 37 13.55 -7.65 -9.96
C ARG A 37 14.21 -8.05 -8.62
N PRO A 38 13.57 -7.80 -7.46
CA PRO A 38 14.06 -8.28 -6.18
C PRO A 38 14.08 -9.81 -6.09
N SER A 39 15.13 -10.34 -5.47
CA SER A 39 15.31 -11.76 -5.16
C SER A 39 15.14 -11.97 -3.66
N TYR A 40 13.96 -12.43 -3.23
CA TYR A 40 13.59 -12.45 -1.80
C TYR A 40 14.28 -13.53 -0.96
N ASP A 41 14.98 -14.46 -1.60
CA ASP A 41 15.95 -15.36 -0.98
C ASP A 41 17.24 -14.67 -0.52
N ASN A 42 17.53 -13.47 -1.05
CA ASN A 42 18.62 -12.64 -0.58
C ASN A 42 18.21 -11.88 0.69
N PRO A 43 18.88 -12.10 1.84
CA PRO A 43 18.53 -11.42 3.11
C PRO A 43 18.58 -9.90 3.05
N SER A 44 19.39 -9.33 2.15
CA SER A 44 19.46 -7.87 1.96
C SER A 44 18.21 -7.28 1.30
N MET A 45 17.26 -8.09 0.82
CA MET A 45 15.95 -7.61 0.34
C MET A 45 14.96 -7.33 1.47
N TRP A 46 15.41 -7.41 2.72
CA TRP A 46 14.54 -7.29 3.88
C TRP A 46 15.13 -6.38 4.95
N TYR A 47 14.26 -5.64 5.62
CA TYR A 47 14.51 -5.16 6.97
C TYR A 47 13.72 -6.06 7.93
N ILE A 48 14.43 -6.79 8.78
CA ILE A 48 13.84 -7.76 9.72
C ILE A 48 14.30 -7.45 11.14
N GLN A 49 13.36 -7.47 12.08
CA GLN A 49 13.66 -7.43 13.51
C GLN A 49 12.91 -8.54 14.22
N SER A 50 13.63 -9.60 14.57
CA SER A 50 13.08 -10.70 15.35
C SER A 50 13.14 -10.36 16.84
N ARG A 51 11.98 -10.39 17.50
CA ARG A 51 11.83 -10.08 18.94
C ARG A 51 11.40 -11.29 19.76
N GLY A 52 11.17 -12.43 19.12
CA GLY A 52 10.53 -13.59 19.75
C GLY A 52 9.06 -13.31 20.09
N GLY A 53 8.42 -12.40 19.36
CA GLY A 53 7.01 -12.05 19.55
C GLY A 53 6.08 -13.19 19.14
N GLU A 54 4.92 -13.26 19.79
CA GLU A 54 3.88 -14.26 19.47
C GLU A 54 3.16 -13.97 18.14
N ALA A 55 3.27 -12.74 17.63
CA ALA A 55 2.73 -12.33 16.35
C ALA A 55 3.72 -11.47 15.56
N ASP A 56 3.49 -11.41 14.25
CA ASP A 56 4.34 -10.68 13.31
C ASP A 56 3.66 -9.40 12.81
N LEU A 57 4.45 -8.40 12.42
CA LEU A 57 4.07 -7.24 11.64
C LEU A 57 4.76 -7.32 10.28
N PHE A 58 3.99 -7.62 9.23
CA PHE A 58 4.44 -7.52 7.85
C PHE A 58 4.09 -6.13 7.32
N TYR A 59 5.09 -5.25 7.23
CA TYR A 59 4.90 -3.86 6.86
C TYR A 59 5.36 -3.57 5.42
N ILE A 60 4.49 -2.95 4.64
CA ILE A 60 4.76 -2.52 3.28
C ILE A 60 4.88 -0.99 3.30
N ILE A 61 6.09 -0.50 3.11
CA ILE A 61 6.40 0.93 3.14
C ILE A 61 5.69 1.71 2.03
N SER A 62 5.62 3.03 2.17
CA SER A 62 5.10 3.95 1.17
C SER A 62 6.09 4.22 0.03
N THR A 63 5.77 5.20 -0.82
CA THR A 63 6.69 5.66 -1.88
C THR A 63 7.78 6.54 -1.26
N GLU A 64 9.01 6.05 -1.29
CA GLU A 64 10.20 6.71 -0.75
C GLU A 64 11.25 6.95 -1.84
N THR A 65 10.83 6.91 -3.12
CA THR A 65 11.69 7.08 -4.29
C THR A 65 11.14 8.14 -5.23
N GLY A 66 12.03 8.91 -5.87
CA GLY A 66 11.73 9.78 -7.00
C GLY A 66 12.20 9.15 -8.31
N ASP A 67 11.88 9.79 -9.43
CA ASP A 67 12.45 9.44 -10.72
C ASP A 67 13.99 9.49 -10.69
N HIS A 68 14.63 8.59 -11.44
CA HIS A 68 16.09 8.57 -11.59
C HIS A 68 16.48 8.06 -12.97
N MET A 69 17.73 8.29 -13.37
CA MET A 69 18.21 7.81 -14.68
C MET A 69 18.61 6.33 -14.62
N MET A 70 18.16 5.57 -15.62
CA MET A 70 18.67 4.22 -15.89
C MET A 70 19.19 4.20 -17.34
N GLY A 71 20.51 4.31 -17.48
CA GLY A 71 21.12 4.59 -18.78
C GLY A 71 20.75 5.99 -19.27
N GLY A 72 20.18 6.08 -20.48
CA GLY A 72 19.74 7.36 -21.07
C GLY A 72 18.30 7.75 -20.76
N ASP A 73 17.52 6.87 -20.11
CA ASP A 73 16.08 7.02 -19.93
C ASP A 73 15.71 7.28 -18.47
N THR A 74 14.60 8.00 -18.26
CA THR A 74 14.03 8.24 -16.93
C THR A 74 13.30 6.99 -16.44
N CYS A 75 13.78 6.41 -15.35
CA CYS A 75 13.17 5.31 -14.63
C CYS A 75 12.17 5.82 -13.59
N HIS A 76 10.98 5.24 -13.59
CA HIS A 76 9.85 5.61 -12.72
C HIS A 76 9.57 4.57 -11.62
N LEU A 77 10.46 3.59 -11.48
CA LEU A 77 10.37 2.50 -10.52
C LEU A 77 11.65 2.48 -9.70
N ALA A 78 11.56 2.32 -8.38
CA ALA A 78 12.76 2.28 -7.54
C ALA A 78 13.74 1.18 -7.98
N ASP A 79 15.02 1.51 -8.19
CA ASP A 79 16.07 0.49 -8.27
C ASP A 79 16.44 0.05 -6.86
N ILE A 80 15.90 -1.11 -6.48
CA ILE A 80 16.12 -1.70 -5.17
C ILE A 80 17.51 -2.31 -5.00
N TYR A 81 18.43 -2.24 -5.96
CA TYR A 81 19.84 -2.58 -5.72
C TYR A 81 20.71 -1.32 -5.58
N ASN A 82 20.15 -0.14 -5.86
CA ASN A 82 20.81 1.14 -5.64
C ASN A 82 20.72 1.55 -4.16
N MET A 83 21.87 1.61 -3.48
CA MET A 83 21.95 1.91 -2.06
C MET A 83 21.49 3.33 -1.70
N GLU A 84 21.66 4.32 -2.58
CA GLU A 84 21.19 5.69 -2.31
C GLU A 84 19.66 5.76 -2.34
N LEU A 85 19.02 5.07 -3.29
CA LEU A 85 17.56 4.98 -3.36
C LEU A 85 16.95 4.17 -2.21
N ARG A 86 17.71 3.25 -1.61
CA ARG A 86 17.28 2.48 -0.43
C ARG A 86 17.29 3.26 0.89
N LYS A 87 18.15 4.28 1.04
CA LYS A 87 18.26 5.05 2.28
C LYS A 87 16.91 5.60 2.78
N PRO A 88 16.10 6.30 1.96
CA PRO A 88 14.80 6.80 2.40
C PRO A 88 13.82 5.66 2.74
N MET A 89 13.80 4.58 1.96
CA MET A 89 13.00 3.38 2.28
C MET A 89 13.35 2.79 3.65
N GLN A 90 14.65 2.61 3.91
CA GLN A 90 15.12 2.09 5.20
C GLN A 90 14.77 3.01 6.36
N LYS A 91 14.76 4.33 6.12
CA LYS A 91 14.35 5.32 7.12
C LYS A 91 12.87 5.14 7.51
N GLU A 92 11.97 4.94 6.53
CA GLU A 92 10.58 4.62 6.83
C GLU A 92 10.46 3.28 7.58
N MET A 93 11.11 2.22 7.07
CA MET A 93 11.10 0.89 7.69
C MET A 93 11.54 0.93 9.17
N THR A 94 12.64 1.63 9.45
CA THR A 94 13.21 1.75 10.79
C THR A 94 12.32 2.61 11.70
N ALA A 95 11.75 3.69 11.17
CA ALA A 95 10.84 4.53 11.93
C ALA A 95 9.57 3.75 12.31
N VAL A 96 8.95 3.06 11.36
CA VAL A 96 7.74 2.28 11.62
C VAL A 96 8.03 1.14 12.60
N ASP A 97 9.15 0.45 12.44
CA ASP A 97 9.54 -0.58 13.40
C ASP A 97 9.67 -0.02 14.83
N SER A 98 10.38 1.10 14.99
CA SER A 98 10.59 1.74 16.29
C SER A 98 9.27 2.21 16.94
N PHE A 99 8.40 2.85 16.17
CA PHE A 99 7.18 3.44 16.70
C PHE A 99 6.01 2.47 16.87
N TYR A 100 5.92 1.39 16.08
CA TYR A 100 4.70 0.57 16.01
C TYR A 100 4.89 -0.89 16.39
N SER A 101 6.04 -1.50 16.12
CA SER A 101 6.19 -2.96 16.26
C SER A 101 6.05 -3.44 17.70
N ASP A 102 6.48 -2.66 18.69
CA ASP A 102 6.49 -3.08 20.11
C ASP A 102 7.12 -4.46 20.31
N LYS A 103 6.31 -5.48 20.63
CA LYS A 103 6.73 -6.87 20.82
C LYS A 103 6.64 -7.73 19.54
N LEU A 104 6.08 -7.21 18.46
CA LEU A 104 5.91 -7.92 17.20
C LEU A 104 7.26 -8.17 16.52
N ASN A 105 7.42 -9.34 15.93
CA ASN A 105 8.49 -9.54 14.97
C ASN A 105 8.19 -8.69 13.73
N TYR A 106 9.15 -7.93 13.23
CA TYR A 106 8.93 -6.99 12.14
C TYR A 106 9.57 -7.49 10.86
N PHE A 107 8.82 -7.45 9.76
CA PHE A 107 9.28 -7.85 8.43
C PHE A 107 8.83 -6.78 7.42
N SER A 108 9.78 -6.18 6.72
CA SER A 108 9.49 -5.24 5.63
C SER A 108 10.37 -5.50 4.42
N PRO A 109 9.80 -5.79 3.23
CA PRO A 109 10.57 -6.06 2.02
C PRO A 109 10.95 -4.77 1.29
N TYR A 110 12.13 -4.74 0.68
CA TYR A 110 12.41 -3.81 -0.42
C TYR A 110 11.66 -4.31 -1.66
N TYR A 111 11.03 -3.39 -2.40
CA TYR A 111 10.28 -3.69 -3.61
C TYR A 111 10.35 -2.50 -4.57
N ARG A 112 10.15 -2.72 -5.88
CA ARG A 112 10.21 -1.63 -6.87
C ARG A 112 8.96 -0.77 -6.72
N GLN A 113 9.10 0.35 -6.04
CA GLN A 113 8.03 1.33 -5.82
C GLN A 113 7.82 2.17 -7.07
N VAL A 114 6.57 2.50 -7.38
CA VAL A 114 6.27 3.57 -8.34
C VAL A 114 6.71 4.91 -7.73
N SER A 115 7.55 5.66 -8.46
CA SER A 115 8.14 6.92 -8.02
C SER A 115 7.11 7.97 -7.63
N MET A 116 7.50 8.91 -6.75
CA MET A 116 6.62 9.99 -6.32
C MET A 116 6.13 10.84 -7.51
N ASP A 117 7.00 11.10 -8.48
CA ASP A 117 6.70 11.87 -9.71
C ASP A 117 5.56 11.24 -10.52
N SER A 118 5.48 9.91 -10.53
CA SER A 118 4.39 9.18 -11.20
C SER A 118 3.02 9.56 -10.63
N TRP A 119 2.93 9.86 -9.33
CA TRP A 119 1.66 10.14 -8.65
C TRP A 119 1.08 11.53 -8.99
N ALA A 120 1.84 12.38 -9.69
CA ALA A 120 1.31 13.62 -10.29
C ALA A 120 0.19 13.35 -11.31
N ASP A 121 0.18 12.15 -11.89
CA ASP A 121 -0.78 11.70 -12.90
C ASP A 121 -1.28 10.30 -12.52
N SER A 122 -2.57 10.20 -12.19
CA SER A 122 -3.15 8.94 -11.77
C SER A 122 -2.99 7.83 -12.81
N GLU A 123 -3.13 8.13 -14.10
CA GLU A 123 -3.07 7.11 -15.16
C GLU A 123 -1.66 6.52 -15.23
N LYS A 124 -0.63 7.37 -15.16
CA LYS A 124 0.78 6.92 -15.15
C LYS A 124 1.10 6.10 -13.91
N ALA A 125 0.68 6.56 -12.73
CA ALA A 125 0.87 5.81 -11.48
C ALA A 125 0.22 4.42 -11.57
N PHE A 126 -1.05 4.35 -11.99
CA PHE A 126 -1.78 3.09 -12.09
C PHE A 126 -1.24 2.15 -13.18
N ALA A 127 -0.71 2.68 -14.29
CA ALA A 127 -0.05 1.86 -15.31
C ALA A 127 1.24 1.18 -14.80
N ARG A 128 1.95 1.78 -13.83
CA ARG A 128 3.22 1.27 -13.28
C ARG A 128 3.05 0.35 -12.08
N LEU A 129 1.95 0.50 -11.34
CA LEU A 129 1.64 -0.26 -10.12
C LEU A 129 1.65 -1.80 -10.23
N PRO A 130 1.31 -2.44 -11.37
CA PRO A 130 1.37 -3.90 -11.46
C PRO A 130 2.73 -4.50 -11.12
N ILE A 131 3.84 -3.81 -11.44
CA ILE A 131 5.19 -4.25 -11.10
C ILE A 131 5.40 -4.23 -9.58
N THR A 132 5.01 -3.12 -8.95
CA THR A 132 5.04 -2.95 -7.49
C THR A 132 4.23 -4.03 -6.76
N VAL A 133 2.97 -4.22 -7.15
CA VAL A 133 2.08 -5.21 -6.51
C VAL A 133 2.60 -6.63 -6.72
N SER A 134 3.18 -6.93 -7.89
CA SER A 134 3.80 -8.22 -8.16
C SER A 134 5.00 -8.49 -7.25
N ASP A 135 5.86 -7.50 -7.02
CA ASP A 135 6.99 -7.60 -6.09
C ASP A 135 6.52 -7.86 -4.65
N VAL A 136 5.54 -7.09 -4.17
CA VAL A 136 4.99 -7.25 -2.82
C VAL A 136 4.25 -8.58 -2.62
N LYS A 137 3.55 -9.09 -3.64
CA LYS A 137 2.93 -10.44 -3.58
C LYS A 137 3.99 -11.55 -3.46
N ARG A 138 5.14 -11.41 -4.15
CA ARG A 138 6.23 -12.39 -4.06
C ARG A 138 6.96 -12.33 -2.71
N SER A 139 7.19 -11.15 -2.15
CA SER A 139 7.75 -11.05 -0.80
C SER A 139 6.80 -11.64 0.23
N TRP A 140 5.51 -11.34 0.14
CA TRP A 140 4.51 -11.92 1.01
C TRP A 140 4.52 -13.45 1.00
N GLN A 141 4.55 -14.06 -0.18
CA GLN A 141 4.68 -15.53 -0.33
C GLN A 141 5.96 -16.04 0.33
N TYR A 142 7.10 -15.41 0.04
CA TYR A 142 8.39 -15.80 0.62
C TYR A 142 8.37 -15.70 2.15
N TYR A 143 7.79 -14.63 2.70
CA TYR A 143 7.63 -14.45 4.15
C TYR A 143 6.80 -15.57 4.77
N LEU A 144 5.67 -15.95 4.15
CA LEU A 144 4.82 -17.03 4.64
C LEU A 144 5.56 -18.38 4.65
N GLU A 145 6.33 -18.66 3.61
CA GLU A 145 7.03 -19.95 3.41
C GLU A 145 8.27 -20.08 4.30
N HIS A 146 9.02 -18.99 4.51
CA HIS A 146 10.36 -19.06 5.11
C HIS A 146 10.47 -18.43 6.49
N PHE A 147 9.65 -17.42 6.81
CA PHE A 147 9.82 -16.62 8.02
C PHE A 147 8.69 -16.77 9.03
N ASN A 148 7.44 -16.74 8.58
CA ASN A 148 6.26 -16.63 9.42
C ASN A 148 6.04 -17.85 10.35
N GLN A 149 6.45 -19.05 9.93
CA GLN A 149 6.38 -20.29 10.73
C GLN A 149 5.00 -20.54 11.38
N GLY A 150 3.91 -20.15 10.72
CA GLY A 150 2.57 -20.36 11.24
C GLY A 150 2.09 -19.33 12.28
N ARG A 151 2.89 -18.33 12.67
CA ARG A 151 2.47 -17.31 13.65
C ARG A 151 1.32 -16.44 13.15
N PRO A 152 0.43 -15.96 14.04
CA PRO A 152 -0.49 -14.89 13.73
C PRO A 152 0.24 -13.63 13.24
N PHE A 153 -0.40 -12.85 12.37
CA PHE A 153 0.24 -11.68 11.78
C PHE A 153 -0.70 -10.50 11.61
N ILE A 154 -0.13 -9.32 11.65
CA ILE A 154 -0.71 -8.07 11.15
C ILE A 154 -0.05 -7.78 9.80
N ILE A 155 -0.86 -7.52 8.77
CA ILE A 155 -0.38 -6.92 7.52
C ILE A 155 -0.69 -5.44 7.56
N ALA A 156 0.30 -4.59 7.30
CA ALA A 156 0.11 -3.14 7.34
C ALA A 156 0.82 -2.48 6.18
N GLY A 157 0.23 -1.41 5.68
CA GLY A 157 0.87 -0.57 4.67
C GLY A 157 0.38 0.86 4.75
N PHE A 158 1.18 1.76 4.19
CA PHE A 158 0.86 3.19 4.11
C PHE A 158 0.93 3.68 2.66
N SER A 159 -0.04 4.48 2.22
CA SER A 159 -0.10 5.04 0.86
C SER A 159 -0.04 3.92 -0.21
N GLN A 160 0.96 3.92 -1.10
CA GLN A 160 1.21 2.82 -2.05
C GLN A 160 1.33 1.45 -1.37
N GLY A 161 1.96 1.38 -0.19
CA GLY A 161 2.05 0.15 0.58
C GLY A 161 0.70 -0.32 1.11
N ALA A 162 -0.23 0.60 1.41
CA ALA A 162 -1.59 0.26 1.82
C ALA A 162 -2.39 -0.34 0.65
N LEU A 163 -2.23 0.21 -0.57
CA LEU A 163 -2.77 -0.40 -1.78
C LEU A 163 -2.25 -1.83 -1.96
N ALA A 164 -0.93 -2.03 -1.85
CA ALA A 164 -0.35 -3.36 -2.00
C ALA A 164 -0.79 -4.35 -0.89
N ALA A 165 -0.95 -3.86 0.35
CA ALA A 165 -1.51 -4.64 1.46
C ALA A 165 -2.95 -5.07 1.15
N LEU A 166 -3.80 -4.15 0.68
CA LEU A 166 -5.17 -4.43 0.29
C LEU A 166 -5.23 -5.50 -0.82
N GLU A 167 -4.37 -5.38 -1.83
CA GLU A 167 -4.24 -6.37 -2.91
C GLU A 167 -3.81 -7.76 -2.45
N ILE A 168 -3.02 -7.86 -1.37
CA ILE A 168 -2.72 -9.16 -0.74
C ILE A 168 -3.96 -9.72 -0.06
N VAL A 169 -4.66 -8.92 0.75
CA VAL A 169 -5.81 -9.38 1.54
C VAL A 169 -6.94 -9.86 0.63
N LYS A 170 -7.22 -9.16 -0.48
CA LYS A 170 -8.23 -9.54 -1.48
C LYS A 170 -8.13 -11.00 -1.95
N HIS A 171 -6.90 -11.50 -2.10
CA HIS A 171 -6.62 -12.82 -2.67
C HIS A 171 -6.01 -13.79 -1.67
N MET A 172 -6.00 -13.44 -0.39
CA MET A 172 -5.39 -14.28 0.64
C MET A 172 -6.21 -15.57 0.85
N PRO A 173 -5.58 -16.76 0.83
CA PRO A 173 -6.28 -18.02 1.07
C PRO A 173 -6.85 -18.10 2.49
N ASP A 174 -7.99 -18.78 2.66
CA ASP A 174 -8.66 -18.97 3.96
C ASP A 174 -7.72 -19.54 5.04
N SER A 175 -6.85 -20.46 4.66
CA SER A 175 -5.85 -21.09 5.55
C SER A 175 -4.83 -20.10 6.11
N VAL A 176 -4.60 -18.97 5.43
CA VAL A 176 -3.74 -17.88 5.86
C VAL A 176 -4.58 -16.80 6.56
N MET A 177 -5.75 -16.46 6.02
CA MET A 177 -6.68 -15.48 6.60
C MET A 177 -7.06 -15.81 8.04
N LYS A 178 -7.21 -17.10 8.40
CA LYS A 178 -7.50 -17.52 9.78
C LYS A 178 -6.44 -17.09 10.81
N ARG A 179 -5.22 -16.74 10.36
CA ARG A 179 -4.09 -16.29 11.18
C ARG A 179 -3.87 -14.77 11.10
N MET A 180 -4.66 -14.07 10.29
CA MET A 180 -4.59 -12.62 10.20
C MET A 180 -5.27 -12.00 11.42
N VAL A 181 -4.48 -11.34 12.26
CA VAL A 181 -4.97 -10.53 13.37
C VAL A 181 -5.77 -9.34 12.83
N ALA A 182 -5.17 -8.57 11.92
CA ALA A 182 -5.78 -7.42 11.27
C ALA A 182 -4.97 -6.95 10.05
N ALA A 183 -5.62 -6.20 9.16
CA ALA A 183 -5.00 -5.48 8.06
C ALA A 183 -5.08 -3.96 8.28
N TYR A 184 -3.97 -3.22 8.29
CA TYR A 184 -3.94 -1.76 8.36
C TYR A 184 -3.67 -1.17 6.97
N VAL A 185 -4.69 -0.59 6.35
CA VAL A 185 -4.68 0.04 5.02
C VAL A 185 -4.83 1.55 5.20
N ILE A 186 -3.72 2.24 5.47
CA ILE A 186 -3.70 3.66 5.88
C ILE A 186 -3.29 4.54 4.69
N GLY A 187 -3.99 5.66 4.47
CA GLY A 187 -3.65 6.60 3.38
C GLY A 187 -3.99 6.06 1.98
N TYR A 188 -4.91 5.10 1.88
CA TYR A 188 -5.47 4.65 0.62
C TYR A 188 -6.95 4.35 0.79
N LYS A 189 -7.73 4.45 -0.30
CA LYS A 189 -9.15 4.11 -0.28
C LYS A 189 -9.37 2.61 -0.11
N VAL A 190 -10.43 2.24 0.60
CA VAL A 190 -11.11 0.96 0.43
C VAL A 190 -12.46 1.28 -0.22
N GLY A 191 -12.58 0.99 -1.51
CA GLY A 191 -13.72 1.34 -2.34
C GLY A 191 -14.91 0.40 -2.17
N GLN A 192 -16.05 0.77 -2.76
CA GLN A 192 -17.24 -0.08 -2.77
C GLN A 192 -16.98 -1.41 -3.49
N GLU A 193 -16.29 -1.36 -4.64
CA GLU A 193 -15.94 -2.55 -5.41
C GLU A 193 -15.10 -3.54 -4.61
N ASP A 194 -14.21 -3.04 -3.74
CA ASP A 194 -13.39 -3.88 -2.87
C ASP A 194 -14.28 -4.68 -1.89
N LEU A 195 -15.31 -4.03 -1.33
CA LEU A 195 -16.25 -4.64 -0.38
C LEU A 195 -17.21 -5.61 -1.05
N ASP A 196 -17.66 -5.28 -2.27
CA ASP A 196 -18.64 -6.09 -3.00
C ASP A 196 -18.00 -7.35 -3.60
N SER A 197 -16.76 -7.24 -4.06
CA SER A 197 -16.09 -8.29 -4.84
C SER A 197 -15.21 -9.21 -4.00
N PHE A 198 -14.73 -8.75 -2.84
CA PHE A 198 -13.75 -9.49 -2.05
C PHE A 198 -14.22 -9.71 -0.61
N PRO A 199 -14.75 -10.89 -0.26
CA PRO A 199 -15.28 -11.17 1.07
C PRO A 199 -14.22 -11.11 2.18
N ASN A 200 -12.94 -11.22 1.82
CA ASN A 200 -11.82 -11.04 2.74
C ASN A 200 -11.74 -9.61 3.30
N ILE A 201 -12.27 -8.60 2.60
CA ILE A 201 -12.22 -7.21 3.04
C ILE A 201 -13.38 -6.91 3.98
N ARG A 202 -13.16 -7.16 5.28
CA ARG A 202 -14.13 -6.91 6.34
C ARG A 202 -13.72 -5.67 7.14
N LEU A 203 -14.51 -4.61 7.13
CA LEU A 203 -14.14 -3.37 7.83
C LEU A 203 -14.24 -3.51 9.36
N ALA A 204 -13.25 -2.97 10.07
CA ALA A 204 -13.29 -2.86 11.53
C ALA A 204 -14.45 -1.95 11.99
N GLN A 205 -15.11 -2.34 13.09
CA GLN A 205 -16.18 -1.61 13.77
C GLN A 205 -15.82 -1.22 15.21
N GLY A 206 -14.79 -1.85 15.79
CA GLY A 206 -14.34 -1.62 17.15
C GLY A 206 -12.85 -1.89 17.36
N ALA A 207 -12.39 -1.58 18.58
CA ALA A 207 -10.98 -1.62 18.96
C ALA A 207 -10.36 -3.04 18.91
N THR A 208 -11.15 -4.08 19.19
CA THR A 208 -10.64 -5.45 19.38
C THR A 208 -11.15 -6.44 18.33
N ASP A 209 -11.76 -5.96 17.24
CA ASP A 209 -12.12 -6.85 16.14
C ASP A 209 -10.86 -7.53 15.58
N THR A 210 -10.99 -8.74 15.05
CA THR A 210 -9.88 -9.44 14.41
C THR A 210 -10.31 -10.04 13.09
N GLY A 211 -9.35 -10.31 12.19
CA GLY A 211 -9.65 -10.67 10.80
C GLY A 211 -10.32 -9.54 10.02
N VAL A 212 -10.04 -8.28 10.40
CA VAL A 212 -10.65 -7.07 9.81
C VAL A 212 -9.61 -6.13 9.20
N THR A 213 -10.09 -5.25 8.33
CA THR A 213 -9.37 -4.15 7.69
C THR A 213 -9.65 -2.85 8.42
N ILE A 214 -8.59 -2.20 8.89
CA ILE A 214 -8.57 -0.87 9.48
C ILE A 214 -8.13 0.09 8.38
N SER A 215 -8.94 1.10 8.09
CA SER A 215 -8.58 2.12 7.11
C SER A 215 -9.15 3.46 7.51
N PHE A 216 -8.34 4.50 7.31
CA PHE A 216 -8.69 5.89 7.53
C PHE A 216 -7.80 6.77 6.64
N ASN A 217 -8.32 7.94 6.28
CA ASN A 217 -7.63 8.95 5.50
C ASN A 217 -7.95 10.33 6.11
N SER A 218 -6.96 11.19 6.34
CA SER A 218 -7.11 12.40 7.16
C SER A 218 -7.06 13.70 6.35
N VAL A 219 -8.05 14.56 6.58
CA VAL A 219 -8.18 15.87 5.93
C VAL A 219 -8.68 16.92 6.92
N LYS A 220 -8.48 18.20 6.61
CA LYS A 220 -9.09 19.32 7.31
C LYS A 220 -10.58 19.43 7.03
N SER A 221 -10.94 19.19 5.77
CA SER A 221 -12.31 19.23 5.27
C SER A 221 -12.41 18.41 3.98
N PRO A 222 -13.62 17.99 3.56
CA PRO A 222 -13.82 17.15 2.38
C PRO A 222 -13.27 17.75 1.06
N GLU A 223 -13.10 19.07 0.98
CA GLU A 223 -12.54 19.75 -0.19
C GLU A 223 -11.04 19.45 -0.42
N SER A 224 -10.34 18.94 0.61
CA SER A 224 -8.92 18.60 0.55
C SER A 224 -8.66 17.11 0.27
N ILE A 225 -9.65 16.37 -0.21
CA ILE A 225 -9.52 14.93 -0.52
C ILE A 225 -8.71 14.73 -1.79
N LEU A 226 -7.71 13.84 -1.73
CA LEU A 226 -6.91 13.43 -2.89
C LEU A 226 -7.56 12.28 -3.64
N TYR A 227 -7.21 12.11 -4.92
CA TYR A 227 -7.77 11.04 -5.75
C TYR A 227 -7.46 9.62 -5.21
N ILE A 228 -6.37 9.46 -4.48
CA ILE A 228 -5.94 8.19 -3.88
C ILE A 228 -6.90 7.67 -2.80
N SER A 229 -7.59 8.58 -2.09
CA SER A 229 -8.53 8.26 -1.01
C SER A 229 -9.99 8.58 -1.40
N LYS A 230 -10.21 9.19 -2.57
CA LYS A 230 -11.54 9.56 -3.06
C LYS A 230 -12.46 8.34 -3.15
N ASN A 231 -13.72 8.53 -2.74
CA ASN A 231 -14.77 7.51 -2.71
C ASN A 231 -14.49 6.31 -1.79
N THR A 232 -13.57 6.43 -0.82
CA THR A 232 -13.41 5.41 0.22
C THR A 232 -14.74 5.17 0.96
N LYS A 233 -14.97 3.92 1.35
CA LYS A 233 -16.11 3.47 2.16
C LYS A 233 -15.70 3.12 3.58
N ALA A 234 -14.40 2.98 3.83
CA ALA A 234 -13.86 2.70 5.14
C ALA A 234 -13.45 3.98 5.87
N CYS A 235 -13.87 4.08 7.12
CA CYS A 235 -13.41 5.09 8.06
C CYS A 235 -13.62 4.58 9.49
N ILE A 236 -12.52 4.41 10.23
CA ILE A 236 -12.55 4.17 11.68
C ILE A 236 -11.62 5.18 12.34
N ASN A 237 -12.12 5.87 13.36
CA ASN A 237 -11.36 6.90 14.05
C ASN A 237 -10.20 6.23 14.83
N PRO A 238 -8.93 6.51 14.48
CA PRO A 238 -7.79 5.81 15.07
C PRO A 238 -7.54 6.19 16.54
N VAL A 239 -8.24 7.20 17.08
CA VAL A 239 -8.07 7.65 18.47
C VAL A 239 -9.03 6.90 19.41
N ASN A 240 -10.24 6.58 18.97
CA ASN A 240 -11.27 5.93 19.79
C ASN A 240 -11.80 4.60 19.23
N TRP A 241 -11.39 4.22 18.02
CA TRP A 241 -11.80 3.02 17.29
C TRP A 241 -13.31 2.91 17.03
N ARG A 242 -14.00 4.05 16.87
CA ARG A 242 -15.40 4.13 16.46
C ARG A 242 -15.52 4.51 14.98
N THR A 243 -16.62 4.12 14.36
CA THR A 243 -16.94 4.43 12.95
C THR A 243 -17.96 5.57 12.81
N ASP A 244 -18.42 6.12 13.94
CA ASP A 244 -19.34 7.25 13.99
C ASP A 244 -18.60 8.60 14.12
N SER A 245 -19.39 9.68 14.21
CA SER A 245 -18.89 11.06 14.17
C SER A 245 -18.57 11.62 15.56
N VAL A 246 -18.34 10.76 16.56
CA VAL A 246 -17.94 11.21 17.90
C VAL A 246 -16.55 11.84 17.82
N SER A 247 -16.50 13.17 18.00
CA SER A 247 -15.24 13.92 18.07
C SER A 247 -14.46 13.55 19.33
N THR A 248 -13.18 13.26 19.13
CA THR A 248 -12.28 12.82 20.19
C THR A 248 -10.99 13.64 20.17
N PRO A 249 -10.60 14.23 21.31
CA PRO A 249 -9.34 14.96 21.41
C PRO A 249 -8.15 13.98 21.34
N PHE A 250 -7.06 14.41 20.73
CA PHE A 250 -5.81 13.65 20.71
C PHE A 250 -4.60 14.56 20.89
N VAL A 251 -3.48 13.99 21.32
CA VAL A 251 -2.22 14.72 21.49
C VAL A 251 -1.26 14.27 20.42
N LEU A 252 -0.75 15.23 19.62
CA LEU A 252 0.30 14.94 18.66
C LEU A 252 1.58 14.57 19.42
N TYR A 253 2.19 13.45 19.03
CA TYR A 253 3.43 13.00 19.64
C TYR A 253 4.53 14.05 19.64
N GLY A 254 5.26 14.16 20.73
CA GLY A 254 6.33 15.14 20.90
C GLY A 254 5.86 16.54 21.29
N ARG A 255 4.55 16.78 21.45
CA ARG A 255 4.00 18.02 22.02
C ARG A 255 3.45 17.82 23.43
N LYS A 256 3.59 18.85 24.29
CA LYS A 256 3.02 18.87 25.65
C LYS A 256 1.67 19.59 25.68
N LYS A 257 0.65 18.85 26.16
CA LYS A 257 -0.59 19.21 26.89
C LYS A 257 -1.55 20.32 26.41
N ASN A 258 -1.18 21.21 25.48
CA ASN A 258 -2.05 22.32 25.03
C ASN A 258 -2.52 22.22 23.58
N ASP A 259 -2.41 21.05 22.95
CA ASP A 259 -2.94 20.84 21.60
C ASP A 259 -4.47 20.74 21.66
N THR A 260 -5.17 21.61 20.92
CA THR A 260 -6.63 21.62 20.74
C THR A 260 -7.08 20.66 19.64
N LEU A 261 -6.28 19.63 19.36
CA LEU A 261 -6.52 18.74 18.24
C LEU A 261 -7.66 17.77 18.55
N SER A 262 -8.58 17.65 17.61
CA SER A 262 -9.68 16.70 17.67
C SER A 262 -9.80 15.96 16.34
N VAL A 263 -10.39 14.77 16.37
CA VAL A 263 -10.74 14.00 15.18
C VAL A 263 -12.11 13.35 15.28
N HIS A 264 -12.81 13.27 14.15
CA HIS A 264 -14.03 12.48 13.99
C HIS A 264 -14.13 11.89 12.59
N CYS A 265 -14.94 10.84 12.43
CA CYS A 265 -15.32 10.34 11.11
C CYS A 265 -16.39 11.24 10.49
N ASP A 266 -16.15 11.77 9.29
CA ASP A 266 -17.21 12.40 8.50
C ASP A 266 -18.07 11.33 7.83
N PRO A 267 -19.40 11.29 8.08
CA PRO A 267 -20.25 10.22 7.59
C PRO A 267 -20.46 10.28 6.07
N LYS A 268 -20.24 11.44 5.45
CA LYS A 268 -20.44 11.64 4.00
C LYS A 268 -19.24 11.19 3.20
N SER A 269 -18.07 11.78 3.47
CA SER A 269 -16.84 11.50 2.74
C SER A 269 -16.11 10.24 3.22
N ARG A 270 -16.43 9.74 4.43
CA ARG A 270 -15.70 8.63 5.08
C ARG A 270 -14.22 8.93 5.27
N HIS A 271 -13.90 10.17 5.64
CA HIS A 271 -12.56 10.60 6.02
C HIS A 271 -12.53 11.00 7.50
N ILE A 272 -11.32 11.04 8.06
CA ILE A 272 -11.06 11.63 9.37
C ILE A 272 -10.91 13.13 9.20
N ILE A 273 -11.79 13.88 9.83
CA ILE A 273 -11.68 15.34 9.91
C ILE A 273 -10.77 15.68 11.08
N VAL A 274 -9.67 16.37 10.80
CA VAL A 274 -8.70 16.82 11.82
C VAL A 274 -8.86 18.31 12.08
N GLU A 275 -9.24 18.65 13.31
CA GLU A 275 -9.43 20.03 13.75
C GLU A 275 -8.22 20.52 14.54
N GLY A 276 -8.01 21.85 14.55
CA GLY A 276 -6.93 22.50 15.31
C GLY A 276 -5.52 22.37 14.71
N TYR A 277 -5.29 21.47 13.75
CA TYR A 277 -3.96 21.32 13.14
C TYR A 277 -3.66 22.45 12.16
N GLN A 278 -2.56 23.16 12.41
CA GLN A 278 -2.02 24.17 11.51
C GLN A 278 -0.95 23.54 10.62
N GLN A 279 -1.34 23.22 9.38
CA GLN A 279 -0.42 22.68 8.38
C GLN A 279 0.66 23.70 8.02
N LYS A 280 1.93 23.31 8.24
CA LYS A 280 3.09 24.13 7.89
C LYS A 280 3.56 23.90 6.46
N ASN A 281 3.56 22.64 6.04
CA ASN A 281 4.05 22.21 4.73
C ASN A 281 2.96 21.40 4.03
N ILE A 282 2.85 21.59 2.72
CA ILE A 282 2.03 20.76 1.85
C ILE A 282 2.92 19.65 1.32
N MET A 283 2.42 18.41 1.31
CA MET A 283 3.15 17.28 0.72
C MET A 283 3.51 17.59 -0.75
N PRO A 284 4.77 17.40 -1.17
CA PRO A 284 5.17 17.62 -2.55
C PRO A 284 4.37 16.73 -3.53
N ILE A 285 4.27 17.21 -4.78
CA ILE A 285 3.71 16.51 -5.95
C ILE A 285 2.20 16.29 -5.89
N ILE A 286 1.68 15.58 -4.88
CA ILE A 286 0.25 15.26 -4.79
C ILE A 286 -0.52 16.04 -3.73
N GLY A 287 0.17 16.67 -2.78
CA GLY A 287 -0.49 17.32 -1.65
C GLY A 287 -1.28 18.57 -2.04
N CYS A 288 -2.34 18.84 -1.30
CA CYS A 288 -3.05 20.12 -1.33
C CYS A 288 -3.25 20.65 0.08
N LYS A 289 -3.56 21.95 0.21
CA LYS A 289 -3.81 22.57 1.51
C LYS A 289 -4.98 21.89 2.21
N GLY A 290 -4.77 21.49 3.45
CA GLY A 290 -5.75 20.78 4.27
C GLY A 290 -5.76 19.26 4.06
N ASN A 291 -4.98 18.71 3.13
CA ASN A 291 -4.76 17.27 3.09
C ASN A 291 -3.64 16.88 4.07
N TYR A 292 -3.84 15.81 4.84
CA TYR A 292 -2.90 15.40 5.88
C TYR A 292 -2.34 13.99 5.69
N HIS A 293 -2.30 13.51 4.45
CA HIS A 293 -1.77 12.20 4.09
C HIS A 293 -0.38 11.95 4.71
N ASP A 294 0.56 12.87 4.59
CA ASP A 294 1.94 12.79 5.13
C ASP A 294 2.05 12.80 6.67
N MET A 295 0.92 13.04 7.35
CA MET A 295 0.82 13.16 8.79
C MET A 295 0.09 12.00 9.46
N GLU A 296 -0.64 11.15 8.73
CA GLU A 296 -1.53 10.12 9.30
C GLU A 296 -0.83 9.21 10.31
N LEU A 297 0.33 8.65 9.93
CA LEU A 297 1.14 7.85 10.84
C LEU A 297 1.58 8.69 12.07
N LYS A 298 2.05 9.92 11.86
CA LYS A 298 2.54 10.78 12.95
C LYS A 298 1.44 11.20 13.93
N PHE A 299 0.25 11.49 13.43
CA PHE A 299 -0.89 11.89 14.27
C PHE A 299 -1.28 10.77 15.23
N TYR A 300 -1.30 9.53 14.74
CA TYR A 300 -1.98 8.46 15.43
C TYR A 300 -1.08 7.35 15.96
N TYR A 301 0.25 7.50 15.87
CA TYR A 301 1.21 6.46 16.25
C TYR A 301 0.95 5.80 17.62
N PRO A 302 0.68 6.53 18.74
CA PRO A 302 0.55 5.86 20.04
C PRO A 302 -0.74 5.03 20.09
N TYR A 303 -1.79 5.50 19.41
CA TYR A 303 -3.07 4.82 19.35
C TYR A 303 -3.00 3.58 18.47
N ILE A 304 -2.38 3.68 17.28
CA ILE A 304 -2.17 2.54 16.37
C ILE A 304 -1.31 1.47 17.06
N ARG A 305 -0.18 1.85 17.66
CA ARG A 305 0.70 0.92 18.40
C ARG A 305 -0.09 0.18 19.48
N ARG A 306 -0.87 0.91 20.27
CA ARG A 306 -1.71 0.31 21.32
C ARG A 306 -2.75 -0.63 20.74
N ASN A 307 -3.40 -0.25 19.64
CA ASN A 307 -4.43 -1.05 19.02
C ASN A 307 -3.92 -2.33 18.37
N MET A 308 -2.72 -2.30 17.77
CA MET A 308 -2.05 -3.51 17.29
C MET A 308 -1.88 -4.51 18.44
N ALA A 309 -1.39 -4.05 19.60
CA ALA A 309 -1.25 -4.90 20.79
C ALA A 309 -2.60 -5.42 21.32
N ASP A 310 -3.62 -4.55 21.39
CA ASP A 310 -4.95 -4.94 21.87
C ASP A 310 -5.61 -5.98 20.94
N ARG A 311 -5.45 -5.86 19.61
CA ARG A 311 -5.97 -6.84 18.64
C ARG A 311 -5.20 -8.16 18.67
N VAL A 312 -3.88 -8.13 18.84
CA VAL A 312 -3.10 -9.36 19.05
C VAL A 312 -3.57 -10.07 20.31
N ALA A 313 -3.71 -9.34 21.43
CA ALA A 313 -4.20 -9.91 22.67
C ALA A 313 -5.64 -10.46 22.56
N ALA A 314 -6.51 -9.78 21.79
CA ALA A 314 -7.86 -10.27 21.51
C ALA A 314 -7.87 -11.52 20.61
N PHE A 315 -6.96 -11.59 19.64
CA PHE A 315 -6.79 -12.74 18.74
C PHE A 315 -6.36 -13.98 19.53
N MET A 316 -5.31 -13.86 20.36
CA MET A 316 -4.77 -14.98 21.14
C MET A 316 -5.74 -15.55 22.18
N LYS A 317 -6.78 -14.79 22.59
CA LYS A 317 -7.82 -15.27 23.51
C LYS A 317 -8.88 -16.13 22.82
N ARG A 318 -8.91 -16.17 21.49
CA ARG A 318 -9.88 -16.96 20.70
C ARG A 318 -9.39 -18.37 20.39
N GLU A 319 -8.08 -18.59 20.49
CA GLU A 319 -7.43 -19.91 20.37
C GLU A 319 -7.51 -20.67 21.70
#